data_AF-A0AAD4PVZ7-F1
#
_entry.id   AF-A0AAD4PVZ7-F1
#
_cell.length_a   1.000
_cell.length_b   1.000
_cell.length_c   1.000
_cell.angle_alpha   90.00
_cell.angle_beta   90.00
_cell.angle_gamma   90.00
#
_symmetry.space_group_name_H-M   'P 1'
#
loop_
_entity.id
_entity.type
_entity.pdbx_description
1 polymer ?
#
loop_
_entity_poly.entity_id
_entity_poly.type
_entity_poly.pdbx_seq_one_letter_code
_entity_poly.pdbx_strand_id
1 'polypeptide(L)'
;MKNLLVQHYNHLLRLISIFQNFFCRSNASFLTSVVVALPISSKLPEYFRGTGCCSPETENDSSFQYAFNIQDGQTAFDWWSKYPVLSENFNTFMTEVGGARSHWVNWLPVQEVRLNEEKETMVQQILMVDISGGKGHDLTAFIKMYPEATRRFVLEDLPHVIDDHDPAEGHDSIELVKCDMRHEQPIYLYRIHYVLHTWSDKAVVGILSKIALAMTPPYSHMLIVENCLPETQCPTRKADMD
;
A
#
# COMPACT_ATOMS: atom_id res chain seq x y z
N MET A 1 -31.69 25.84 20.77
CA MET A 1 -31.09 24.91 21.76
C MET A 1 -30.80 23.51 21.21
N LYS A 2 -31.69 22.86 20.44
CA LYS A 2 -31.42 21.51 19.88
C LYS A 2 -30.21 21.41 18.92
N ASN A 3 -29.97 22.41 18.07
CA ASN A 3 -28.84 22.40 17.12
C ASN A 3 -27.45 22.49 17.78
N LEU A 4 -27.33 23.20 18.92
CA LEU A 4 -26.07 23.33 19.65
C LEU A 4 -25.67 22.01 20.33
N LEU A 5 -26.64 21.26 20.86
CA LEU A 5 -26.42 19.95 21.47
C LEU A 5 -25.97 18.90 20.44
N VAL A 6 -26.57 18.91 19.24
CA VAL A 6 -26.17 18.00 18.14
C VAL A 6 -24.78 18.33 17.62
N GLN A 7 -24.44 19.62 17.47
CA GLN A 7 -23.08 20.03 17.11
C GLN A 7 -22.05 19.64 18.18
N HIS A 8 -22.36 19.83 19.46
CA HIS A 8 -21.48 19.44 20.55
C HIS A 8 -21.27 17.92 20.60
N TYR A 9 -22.33 17.13 20.39
CA TYR A 9 -22.27 15.68 20.34
C TYR A 9 -21.43 15.17 19.16
N ASN A 10 -21.65 15.72 17.95
CA ASN A 10 -20.86 15.38 16.77
C ASN A 10 -19.38 15.78 16.92
N HIS A 11 -19.11 16.89 17.60
CA HIS A 11 -17.75 17.30 17.92
C HIS A 11 -17.10 16.36 18.94
N LEU A 12 -17.84 15.89 19.94
CA LEU A 12 -17.36 14.92 20.91
C LEU A 12 -17.05 13.56 20.27
N LEU A 13 -17.94 13.09 19.38
CA LEU A 13 -17.72 11.85 18.61
C LEU A 13 -16.50 11.95 17.69
N ARG A 14 -16.29 13.10 17.03
CA ARG A 14 -15.06 13.35 16.26
C ARG A 14 -13.82 13.32 17.13
N LEU A 15 -13.85 13.94 18.32
CA LEU A 15 -12.71 13.92 19.23
C LEU A 15 -12.42 12.50 19.75
N ILE A 16 -13.45 11.74 20.14
CA ILE A 16 -13.30 10.35 20.58
C ILE A 16 -12.70 9.50 19.45
N SER A 17 -13.19 9.65 18.22
CA SER A 17 -12.64 8.98 17.03
C SER A 17 -11.18 9.37 16.77
N ILE A 18 -10.83 10.66 16.87
CA ILE A 18 -9.44 11.12 16.72
C ILE A 18 -8.53 10.51 17.81
N PHE A 19 -8.97 10.49 19.07
CA PHE A 19 -8.21 9.91 20.17
C PHE A 19 -8.07 8.39 20.05
N GLN A 20 -9.13 7.69 19.68
CA GLN A 20 -9.09 6.24 19.41
C GLN A 20 -8.17 5.93 18.24
N ASN A 21 -8.27 6.67 17.14
CA ASN A 21 -7.41 6.51 15.98
C ASN A 21 -5.94 6.78 16.33
N PHE A 22 -5.64 7.84 17.09
CA PHE A 22 -4.28 8.15 17.51
C PHE A 22 -3.68 7.05 18.42
N PHE A 23 -4.46 6.54 19.36
CA PHE A 23 -4.01 5.50 20.29
C PHE A 23 -3.88 4.13 19.60
N CYS A 24 -4.83 3.79 18.71
CA CYS A 24 -4.78 2.57 17.91
C CYS A 24 -3.58 2.58 16.95
N ARG A 25 -3.35 3.72 16.26
CA ARG A 25 -2.19 3.93 15.36
C ARG A 25 -0.84 3.84 16.08
N SER A 26 -0.71 4.53 17.22
CA SER A 26 0.51 4.48 18.04
C SER A 26 0.81 3.05 18.55
N ASN A 27 -0.23 2.28 18.87
CA ASN A 27 -0.09 0.89 19.27
C ASN A 27 0.22 -0.04 18.09
N ALA A 28 -0.37 0.18 16.92
CA ALA A 28 -0.14 -0.64 15.72
C ALA A 28 1.32 -0.60 15.24
N SER A 29 1.91 0.60 15.16
CA SER A 29 3.30 0.80 14.77
C SER A 29 4.28 0.21 15.81
N PHE A 30 3.95 0.37 17.09
CA PHE A 30 4.72 -0.24 18.19
C PHE A 30 4.63 -1.77 18.17
N LEU A 31 3.43 -2.33 18.00
CA LEU A 31 3.20 -3.77 17.97
C LEU A 31 3.87 -4.42 16.76
N THR A 32 3.77 -3.82 15.56
CA THR A 32 4.47 -4.32 14.37
C THR A 32 5.98 -4.34 14.58
N SER A 33 6.54 -3.26 15.14
CA SER A 33 7.98 -3.16 15.44
C SER A 33 8.44 -4.21 16.46
N VAL A 34 7.67 -4.45 17.53
CA VAL A 34 8.05 -5.39 18.60
C VAL A 34 7.78 -6.84 18.21
N VAL A 35 6.67 -7.12 17.54
CA VAL A 35 6.24 -8.49 17.22
C VAL A 35 6.92 -9.03 15.97
N VAL A 36 7.26 -8.17 15.00
CA VAL A 36 7.87 -8.58 13.73
C VAL A 36 9.33 -8.17 13.63
N ALA A 37 9.63 -6.87 13.69
CA ALA A 37 10.98 -6.38 13.40
C ALA A 37 12.02 -6.81 14.44
N LEU A 38 11.66 -6.84 15.73
CA LEU A 38 12.59 -7.22 16.80
C LEU A 38 13.02 -8.70 16.73
N PRO A 39 12.12 -9.70 16.57
CA PRO A 39 12.52 -11.09 16.35
C PRO A 39 13.45 -11.26 15.15
N ILE A 40 13.13 -10.64 14.01
CA ILE A 40 13.97 -10.68 12.81
C ILE A 40 15.36 -10.13 13.13
N SER A 41 15.42 -8.92 13.69
CA SER A 41 16.68 -8.24 14.05
C SER A 41 17.54 -9.08 15.00
N SER A 42 16.92 -9.76 15.96
CA SER A 42 17.63 -10.63 16.91
C SER A 42 18.26 -11.87 16.25
N LYS A 43 17.71 -12.29 15.10
CA LYS A 43 18.15 -13.46 14.33
C LYS A 43 19.05 -13.11 13.14
N LEU A 44 19.10 -11.85 12.70
CA LEU A 44 19.94 -11.41 11.57
C LEU A 44 21.40 -11.89 11.67
N PRO A 45 22.11 -11.76 12.82
CA PRO A 45 23.51 -12.20 12.89
C PRO A 45 23.68 -13.71 12.72
N GLU A 46 22.70 -14.50 13.17
CA GLU A 46 22.70 -15.96 13.02
C GLU A 46 22.38 -16.35 11.58
N TYR A 47 21.34 -15.75 11.01
CA TYR A 47 20.93 -15.94 9.61
C TYR A 47 22.07 -15.66 8.64
N PHE A 48 22.69 -14.46 8.71
CA PHE A 48 23.78 -14.11 7.80
C PHE A 48 25.03 -14.97 7.98
N ARG A 49 25.34 -15.45 9.19
CA ARG A 49 26.42 -16.43 9.36
C ARG A 49 26.11 -17.75 8.64
N GLY A 50 24.85 -18.17 8.64
CA GLY A 50 24.38 -19.36 7.93
C GLY A 50 24.39 -19.22 6.41
N THR A 51 24.12 -18.02 5.89
CA THR A 51 24.06 -17.75 4.44
C THR A 51 25.38 -17.24 3.84
N GLY A 52 26.48 -17.24 4.60
CA GLY A 52 27.76 -16.69 4.13
C GLY A 52 27.73 -15.18 3.91
N CYS A 53 26.86 -14.47 4.65
CA CYS A 53 26.58 -13.05 4.53
C CYS A 53 26.02 -12.62 3.17
N CYS A 54 25.40 -13.54 2.44
CA CYS A 54 24.66 -13.23 1.22
C CYS A 54 23.27 -12.68 1.54
N SER A 55 22.81 -11.72 0.74
CA SER A 55 21.44 -11.23 0.74
C SER A 55 20.49 -12.33 0.23
N PRO A 56 19.24 -12.37 0.71
CA PRO A 56 18.23 -13.26 0.16
C PRO A 56 17.93 -12.91 -1.31
N GLU A 57 17.66 -13.93 -2.13
CA GLU A 57 17.31 -13.76 -3.56
C GLU A 57 15.81 -13.93 -3.83
N THR A 58 15.05 -14.46 -2.87
CA THR A 58 13.62 -14.72 -3.02
C THR A 58 12.81 -14.20 -1.83
N GLU A 59 11.56 -13.83 -2.10
CA GLU A 59 10.58 -13.33 -1.13
C GLU A 59 10.12 -14.37 -0.09
N ASN A 60 10.41 -15.65 -0.34
CA ASN A 60 10.02 -16.79 0.51
C ASN A 60 11.18 -17.48 1.23
N ASP A 61 12.42 -16.98 1.07
CA ASP A 61 13.61 -17.47 1.79
C ASP A 61 14.46 -16.29 2.28
N SER A 62 13.95 -15.59 3.28
CA SER A 62 14.60 -14.42 3.88
C SER A 62 14.79 -14.58 5.39
N SER A 63 15.41 -13.58 6.03
CA SER A 63 15.51 -13.49 7.49
C SER A 63 14.16 -13.53 8.19
N PHE A 64 13.07 -13.13 7.53
CA PHE A 64 11.72 -13.27 8.05
C PHE A 64 11.34 -14.74 8.24
N GLN A 65 11.43 -15.55 7.19
CA GLN A 65 11.11 -16.98 7.27
C GLN A 65 12.01 -17.70 8.27
N TYR A 66 13.29 -17.34 8.31
CA TYR A 66 14.22 -17.88 9.29
C TYR A 66 13.80 -17.55 10.74
N ALA A 67 13.48 -16.28 11.03
CA ALA A 67 13.14 -15.84 12.38
C ALA A 67 11.83 -16.44 12.91
N PHE A 68 10.86 -16.67 12.02
CA PHE A 68 9.54 -17.23 12.36
C PHE A 68 9.43 -18.74 12.10
N ASN A 69 10.52 -19.39 11.68
CA ASN A 69 10.58 -20.82 11.35
C ASN A 69 9.49 -21.25 10.34
N ILE A 70 9.35 -20.46 9.27
CA ILE A 70 8.40 -20.71 8.18
C ILE A 70 9.11 -21.56 7.13
N GLN A 71 8.58 -22.75 6.82
CA GLN A 71 9.25 -23.72 5.94
C GLN A 71 8.41 -24.20 4.75
N ASP A 72 7.19 -23.71 4.60
CA ASP A 72 6.24 -24.11 3.56
C ASP A 72 6.25 -23.21 2.32
N GLY A 73 7.33 -22.43 2.14
CA GLY A 73 7.50 -21.55 0.98
C GLY A 73 6.61 -20.31 0.97
N GLN A 74 5.98 -19.98 2.11
CA GLN A 74 5.13 -18.80 2.25
C GLN A 74 5.92 -17.49 2.22
N THR A 75 5.33 -16.49 1.57
CA THR A 75 5.77 -15.09 1.68
C THR A 75 5.36 -14.50 3.04
N ALA A 76 5.91 -13.33 3.38
CA ALA A 76 5.48 -12.60 4.58
C ALA A 76 3.99 -12.26 4.54
N PHE A 77 3.46 -11.89 3.37
CA PHE A 77 2.03 -11.60 3.17
C PHE A 77 1.13 -12.82 3.33
N ASP A 78 1.54 -13.99 2.81
CA ASP A 78 0.79 -15.24 3.04
C ASP A 78 0.71 -15.56 4.53
N TRP A 79 1.81 -15.34 5.26
CA TRP A 79 1.84 -15.57 6.71
C TRP A 79 0.99 -14.54 7.47
N TRP A 80 1.10 -13.24 7.16
CA TRP A 80 0.28 -12.19 7.78
C TRP A 80 -1.21 -12.38 7.58
N SER A 81 -1.64 -12.92 6.42
CA SER A 81 -3.05 -13.20 6.15
C SER A 81 -3.70 -14.15 7.16
N LYS A 82 -2.90 -14.96 7.86
CA LYS A 82 -3.35 -15.89 8.92
C LYS A 82 -3.56 -15.21 10.28
N TYR A 83 -3.09 -13.97 10.44
CA TYR A 83 -3.12 -13.23 11.71
C TYR A 83 -3.77 -11.85 11.52
N PRO A 84 -5.11 -11.76 11.53
CA PRO A 84 -5.84 -10.54 11.16
C PRO A 84 -5.39 -9.27 11.92
N VAL A 85 -5.17 -9.37 13.24
CA VAL A 85 -4.69 -8.25 14.06
C VAL A 85 -3.31 -7.76 13.61
N LEU A 86 -2.44 -8.67 13.19
CA LEU A 86 -1.12 -8.30 12.71
C LEU A 86 -1.18 -7.70 11.31
N SER A 87 -2.04 -8.23 10.44
CA SER A 87 -2.33 -7.66 9.12
C SER A 87 -2.89 -6.23 9.22
N GLU A 88 -3.86 -6.00 10.12
CA GLU A 88 -4.42 -4.67 10.38
C GLU A 88 -3.35 -3.69 10.89
N ASN A 89 -2.51 -4.14 11.82
CA ASN A 89 -1.41 -3.33 12.34
C ASN A 89 -0.40 -2.97 11.25
N PHE A 90 -0.06 -3.92 10.37
CA PHE A 90 0.82 -3.68 9.23
C PHE A 90 0.22 -2.67 8.25
N ASN A 91 -1.05 -2.83 7.85
CA ASN A 91 -1.74 -1.88 6.97
C ASN A 91 -1.79 -0.46 7.57
N THR A 92 -1.99 -0.38 8.89
CA THR A 92 -1.98 0.88 9.63
C THR A 92 -0.58 1.51 9.63
N PHE A 93 0.46 0.71 9.88
CA PHE A 93 1.85 1.16 9.81
C PHE A 93 2.22 1.68 8.41
N MET A 94 1.84 0.96 7.35
CA MET A 94 2.11 1.38 5.97
C MET A 94 1.40 2.69 5.61
N THR A 95 0.21 2.95 6.18
CA THR A 95 -0.49 4.23 6.03
C THR A 95 0.32 5.39 6.64
N GLU A 96 0.98 5.18 7.78
CA GLU A 96 1.84 6.21 8.40
C GLU A 96 3.10 6.47 7.58
N VAL A 97 3.71 5.40 7.08
CA VAL A 97 4.90 5.45 6.22
C VAL A 97 4.62 6.22 4.92
N GLY A 98 3.46 6.00 4.30
CA GLY A 98 2.99 6.77 3.14
C GLY A 98 2.69 8.23 3.51
N GLY A 99 1.92 8.46 4.58
CA GLY A 99 1.49 9.80 5.02
C GLY A 99 2.61 10.72 5.52
N ALA A 100 3.76 10.18 5.93
CA ALA A 100 4.92 10.97 6.34
C ALA A 100 5.68 11.63 5.17
N ARG A 101 5.26 11.38 3.92
CA ARG A 101 5.92 11.87 2.70
C ARG A 101 5.00 12.82 1.92
N SER A 102 5.60 13.66 1.06
CA SER A 102 4.81 14.48 0.15
C SER A 102 4.03 13.58 -0.80
N HIS A 103 2.71 13.78 -0.86
CA HIS A 103 1.84 12.99 -1.73
C HIS A 103 2.26 13.16 -3.20
N TRP A 104 2.16 12.08 -3.97
CA TRP A 104 2.73 11.99 -5.32
C TRP A 104 2.17 13.02 -6.32
N VAL A 105 0.92 13.40 -6.11
CA VAL A 105 0.23 14.49 -6.83
C VAL A 105 0.94 15.84 -6.79
N ASN A 106 1.78 16.07 -5.77
CA ASN A 106 2.49 17.35 -5.64
C ASN A 106 3.69 17.46 -6.58
N TRP A 107 4.19 16.33 -7.11
CA TRP A 107 5.34 16.30 -8.01
C TRP A 107 5.02 15.72 -9.39
N LEU A 108 3.94 14.95 -9.54
CA LEU A 108 3.43 14.55 -10.85
C LEU A 108 2.54 15.67 -11.43
N PRO A 109 2.73 16.11 -12.68
CA PRO A 109 1.85 17.09 -13.31
C PRO A 109 0.51 16.45 -13.69
N VAL A 110 -0.36 16.23 -12.69
CA VAL A 110 -1.65 15.53 -12.82
C VAL A 110 -2.56 16.19 -13.88
N GLN A 111 -2.43 17.50 -14.11
CA GLN A 111 -3.19 18.21 -15.13
C GLN A 111 -2.90 17.70 -16.55
N GLU A 112 -1.71 17.12 -16.79
CA GLU A 112 -1.36 16.49 -18.06
C GLU A 112 -2.04 15.13 -18.26
N VAL A 113 -2.55 14.52 -17.18
CA VAL A 113 -3.25 13.21 -17.17
C VAL A 113 -4.66 13.29 -17.77
N ARG A 114 -5.10 14.45 -18.29
CA ARG A 114 -6.36 14.62 -19.03
C ARG A 114 -7.57 14.06 -18.24
N LEU A 115 -7.74 14.59 -17.04
CA LEU A 115 -8.70 14.11 -16.03
C LEU A 115 -10.15 14.01 -16.54
N ASN A 116 -10.54 14.89 -17.47
CA ASN A 116 -11.92 15.12 -17.89
C ASN A 116 -12.15 14.94 -19.40
N GLU A 117 -11.30 14.19 -20.10
CA GLU A 117 -11.58 13.85 -21.50
C GLU A 117 -12.83 12.95 -21.61
N GLU A 118 -13.71 13.22 -22.58
CA GLU A 118 -14.79 12.31 -22.93
C GLU A 118 -14.22 11.02 -23.49
N LYS A 119 -14.77 9.89 -23.04
CA LYS A 119 -14.19 8.57 -23.26
C LYS A 119 -15.27 7.58 -23.67
N GLU A 120 -15.00 6.86 -24.75
CA GLU A 120 -15.96 6.00 -25.45
C GLU A 120 -16.03 4.60 -24.83
N THR A 121 -14.99 4.15 -24.13
CA THR A 121 -14.92 2.79 -23.57
C THR A 121 -14.95 2.77 -22.04
N MET A 122 -15.48 1.68 -21.46
CA MET A 122 -15.48 1.46 -20.01
C MET A 122 -14.08 1.54 -19.38
N VAL A 123 -13.05 1.09 -20.12
CA VAL A 123 -11.64 1.19 -19.71
C VAL A 123 -11.21 2.65 -19.58
N GLN A 124 -11.59 3.47 -20.54
CA GLN A 124 -11.24 4.88 -20.54
C GLN A 124 -12.03 5.67 -19.46
N GLN A 125 -13.12 5.13 -18.92
CA GLN A 125 -13.84 5.74 -17.79
C GLN A 125 -13.11 5.57 -16.45
N ILE A 126 -12.13 4.67 -16.34
CA ILE A 126 -11.32 4.51 -15.12
C ILE A 126 -10.08 5.38 -15.23
N LEU A 127 -9.93 6.29 -14.27
CA LEU A 127 -8.81 7.23 -14.23
C LEU A 127 -7.58 6.64 -13.56
N MET A 128 -7.76 5.86 -12.51
CA MET A 128 -6.64 5.31 -11.75
C MET A 128 -7.03 4.00 -11.07
N VAL A 129 -6.07 3.08 -11.08
CA VAL A 129 -6.11 1.83 -10.33
C VAL A 129 -4.92 1.77 -9.42
N ASP A 130 -5.22 1.66 -8.14
CA ASP A 130 -4.24 1.59 -7.08
C ASP A 130 -3.98 0.13 -6.72
N ILE A 131 -2.91 -0.44 -7.27
CA ILE A 131 -2.53 -1.84 -7.08
C ILE A 131 -1.82 -1.98 -5.74
N SER A 132 -2.31 -2.91 -4.91
CA SER A 132 -1.85 -3.12 -3.54
C SER A 132 -1.88 -1.83 -2.72
N GLY A 133 -2.96 -1.06 -2.88
CA GLY A 133 -3.13 0.27 -2.29
C GLY A 133 -3.52 0.27 -0.79
N GLY A 134 -3.66 -0.91 -0.18
CA GLY A 134 -4.01 -1.08 1.22
C GLY A 134 -5.38 -0.50 1.54
N LYS A 135 -5.39 0.56 2.37
CA LYS A 135 -6.63 1.26 2.77
C LYS A 135 -7.14 2.30 1.75
N GLY A 136 -6.46 2.48 0.61
CA GLY A 136 -6.89 3.44 -0.44
C GLY A 136 -6.73 4.92 -0.04
N HIS A 137 -5.82 5.21 0.90
CA HIS A 137 -5.59 6.55 1.41
C HIS A 137 -5.14 7.53 0.32
N ASP A 138 -4.33 7.05 -0.62
CA ASP A 138 -3.84 7.88 -1.73
C ASP A 138 -4.94 8.22 -2.74
N LEU A 139 -5.80 7.25 -3.09
CA LEU A 139 -6.97 7.52 -3.94
C LEU A 139 -7.90 8.53 -3.26
N THR A 140 -8.16 8.35 -1.97
CA THR A 140 -8.96 9.30 -1.17
C THR A 140 -8.33 10.70 -1.15
N ALA A 141 -7.01 10.80 -1.00
CA ALA A 141 -6.29 12.08 -1.03
C ALA A 141 -6.33 12.73 -2.42
N PHE A 142 -6.19 11.92 -3.48
CA PHE A 142 -6.32 12.37 -4.86
C PHE A 142 -7.70 12.97 -5.14
N ILE A 143 -8.77 12.25 -4.81
CA ILE A 143 -10.16 12.70 -5.01
C ILE A 143 -10.43 14.00 -4.26
N LYS A 144 -9.90 14.15 -3.05
CA LYS A 144 -10.01 15.39 -2.27
C LYS A 144 -9.28 16.57 -2.91
N MET A 145 -8.16 16.32 -3.56
CA MET A 145 -7.36 17.35 -4.22
C MET A 145 -7.93 17.76 -5.60
N TYR A 146 -8.53 16.79 -6.31
CA TYR A 146 -9.10 16.97 -7.65
C TYR A 146 -10.57 16.52 -7.66
N PRO A 147 -11.47 17.21 -6.94
CA PRO A 147 -12.89 16.83 -6.88
C PRO A 147 -13.61 16.92 -8.23
N GLU A 148 -13.03 17.63 -9.20
CA GLU A 148 -13.51 17.71 -10.58
C GLU A 148 -13.24 16.46 -11.41
N ALA A 149 -12.41 15.52 -10.93
CA ALA A 149 -12.16 14.26 -11.62
C ALA A 149 -13.40 13.36 -11.53
N THR A 150 -14.17 13.29 -12.62
CA THR A 150 -15.46 12.57 -12.67
C THR A 150 -15.34 11.09 -13.05
N ARG A 151 -14.12 10.62 -13.30
CA ARG A 151 -13.81 9.25 -13.72
C ARG A 151 -13.78 8.30 -12.52
N ARG A 152 -13.84 6.99 -12.79
CA ARG A 152 -13.84 5.92 -11.80
C ARG A 152 -12.44 5.70 -11.20
N PHE A 153 -12.40 5.34 -9.93
CA PHE A 153 -11.20 4.94 -9.19
C PHE A 153 -11.37 3.51 -8.71
N VAL A 154 -10.33 2.70 -8.82
CA VAL A 154 -10.35 1.30 -8.35
C VAL A 154 -9.19 1.09 -7.37
N LEU A 155 -9.49 0.48 -6.23
CA LEU A 155 -8.52 -0.01 -5.27
C LEU A 155 -8.43 -1.52 -5.40
N GLU A 156 -7.24 -2.02 -5.70
CA GLU A 156 -6.94 -3.45 -5.80
C GLU A 156 -6.04 -3.88 -4.65
N ASP A 157 -6.44 -4.92 -3.93
CA ASP A 157 -5.60 -5.54 -2.91
C ASP A 157 -6.04 -6.99 -2.64
N LEU A 158 -5.26 -7.72 -1.84
CA LEU A 158 -5.55 -9.09 -1.45
C LEU A 158 -6.93 -9.18 -0.79
N PRO A 159 -7.64 -10.32 -0.94
CA PRO A 159 -9.00 -10.48 -0.44
C PRO A 159 -9.19 -10.04 1.02
N HIS A 160 -8.28 -10.43 1.90
CA HIS A 160 -8.35 -10.10 3.33
C HIS A 160 -8.16 -8.59 3.61
N VAL A 161 -7.36 -7.88 2.81
CA VAL A 161 -7.16 -6.44 2.95
C VAL A 161 -8.42 -5.68 2.53
N ILE A 162 -9.05 -6.10 1.42
CA ILE A 162 -10.30 -5.52 0.95
C ILE A 162 -11.47 -5.85 1.89
N ASP A 163 -11.50 -7.05 2.48
CA ASP A 163 -12.53 -7.44 3.45
C ASP A 163 -12.42 -6.66 4.76
N ASP A 164 -11.22 -6.23 5.14
CA ASP A 164 -10.95 -5.39 6.32
C ASP A 164 -11.15 -3.88 6.04
N HIS A 165 -11.62 -3.49 4.85
CA HIS A 165 -11.81 -2.08 4.49
C HIS A 165 -12.95 -1.43 5.30
N ASP A 166 -12.64 -0.37 6.06
CA ASP A 166 -13.62 0.42 6.78
C ASP A 166 -14.29 1.44 5.82
N PRO A 167 -15.62 1.34 5.57
CA PRO A 167 -16.34 2.32 4.76
C PRO A 167 -16.22 3.76 5.26
N ALA A 168 -15.94 3.97 6.56
CA ALA A 168 -15.73 5.31 7.12
C ALA A 168 -14.37 5.92 6.79
N GLU A 169 -13.38 5.09 6.43
CA GLU A 169 -12.03 5.54 6.01
C GLU A 169 -11.92 5.70 4.49
N GLY A 170 -12.78 5.02 3.72
CA GLY A 170 -12.85 5.08 2.26
C GLY A 170 -13.62 6.28 1.68
N HIS A 171 -13.70 6.32 0.36
CA HIS A 171 -14.54 7.27 -0.39
C HIS A 171 -15.51 6.47 -1.27
N ASP A 172 -16.81 6.82 -1.23
CA ASP A 172 -17.89 6.07 -1.90
C ASP A 172 -17.69 5.89 -3.43
N SER A 173 -16.84 6.72 -4.04
CA SER A 173 -16.52 6.63 -5.47
C SER A 173 -15.39 5.67 -5.81
N ILE A 174 -14.78 5.02 -4.82
CA ILE A 174 -13.70 4.05 -5.01
C ILE A 174 -14.33 2.66 -5.08
N GLU A 175 -14.12 1.99 -6.21
CA GLU A 175 -14.47 0.58 -6.39
C GLU A 175 -13.42 -0.31 -5.72
N LEU A 176 -13.85 -1.25 -4.89
CA LEU A 176 -12.95 -2.18 -4.21
C LEU A 176 -12.90 -3.51 -4.98
N VAL A 177 -11.69 -3.93 -5.36
CA VAL A 177 -11.46 -5.14 -6.14
C VAL A 177 -10.48 -6.05 -5.42
N LYS A 178 -10.93 -7.29 -5.17
CA LYS A 178 -10.07 -8.34 -4.61
C LYS A 178 -9.16 -8.85 -5.70
N CYS A 179 -7.89 -8.50 -5.64
CA CYS A 179 -6.91 -8.88 -6.65
C CYS A 179 -5.57 -9.22 -6.02
N ASP A 180 -4.89 -10.18 -6.63
CA ASP A 180 -3.48 -10.44 -6.38
C ASP A 180 -2.71 -10.03 -7.63
N MET A 181 -1.85 -9.02 -7.49
CA MET A 181 -1.04 -8.44 -8.58
C MET A 181 -0.15 -9.46 -9.31
N ARG A 182 0.09 -10.63 -8.72
CA ARG A 182 0.83 -11.74 -9.34
C ARG A 182 0.04 -12.41 -10.46
N HIS A 183 -1.28 -12.22 -10.53
CA HIS A 183 -2.17 -12.75 -11.56
C HIS A 183 -2.50 -11.70 -12.62
N GLU A 184 -3.20 -12.12 -13.67
CA GLU A 184 -3.63 -11.23 -14.76
C GLU A 184 -4.54 -10.12 -14.25
N GLN A 185 -4.23 -8.88 -14.63
CA GLN A 185 -4.94 -7.67 -14.16
C GLN A 185 -5.97 -7.20 -15.19
N PRO A 186 -7.16 -6.74 -14.78
CA PRO A 186 -8.06 -6.01 -15.67
C PRO A 186 -7.46 -4.65 -16.08
N ILE A 187 -7.69 -4.24 -17.33
CA ILE A 187 -7.03 -3.15 -18.11
C ILE A 187 -7.27 -1.75 -17.54
N TYR A 188 -6.29 -1.05 -16.93
CA TYR A 188 -6.46 0.34 -16.46
C TYR A 188 -5.17 1.22 -16.42
N LEU A 189 -5.24 2.46 -15.91
CA LEU A 189 -4.06 3.28 -15.58
C LEU A 189 -3.55 2.84 -14.20
N TYR A 190 -2.35 2.29 -14.14
CA TYR A 190 -1.87 1.55 -12.97
C TYR A 190 -0.91 2.35 -12.12
N ARG A 191 -1.14 2.32 -10.82
CA ARG A 191 -0.22 2.85 -9.81
C ARG A 191 0.22 1.73 -8.89
N ILE A 192 1.51 1.69 -8.58
CA ILE A 192 2.09 0.89 -7.50
C ILE A 192 2.86 1.83 -6.58
N HIS A 193 2.59 1.77 -5.28
CA HIS A 193 3.18 2.66 -4.28
C HIS A 193 3.73 1.86 -3.10
N TYR A 194 5.06 1.79 -2.95
CA TYR A 194 5.75 1.07 -1.87
C TYR A 194 5.38 -0.42 -1.78
N VAL A 195 5.51 -1.13 -2.91
CA VAL A 195 5.20 -2.55 -3.00
C VAL A 195 6.36 -3.32 -3.62
N LEU A 196 6.97 -2.82 -4.69
CA LEU A 196 7.94 -3.59 -5.48
C LEU A 196 9.21 -3.92 -4.70
N HIS A 197 9.61 -3.10 -3.72
CA HIS A 197 10.76 -3.38 -2.85
C HIS A 197 10.57 -4.64 -1.98
N THR A 198 9.33 -5.14 -1.83
CA THR A 198 9.05 -6.37 -1.07
C THR A 198 9.23 -7.66 -1.88
N TRP A 199 9.54 -7.55 -3.18
CA TRP A 199 9.61 -8.69 -4.10
C TRP A 199 10.99 -8.80 -4.74
N SER A 200 11.41 -10.04 -5.05
CA SER A 200 12.62 -10.28 -5.83
C SER A 200 12.52 -9.69 -7.24
N ASP A 201 13.66 -9.37 -7.86
CA ASP A 201 13.72 -8.85 -9.23
C ASP A 201 12.92 -9.73 -10.22
N LYS A 202 13.02 -11.04 -10.07
CA LYS A 202 12.28 -12.00 -10.91
C LYS A 202 10.78 -11.88 -10.72
N ALA A 203 10.32 -11.72 -9.48
CA ALA A 203 8.91 -11.51 -9.17
C ALA A 203 8.43 -10.15 -9.69
N VAL A 204 9.19 -9.07 -9.49
CA VAL A 204 8.90 -7.73 -10.01
C VAL A 204 8.75 -7.75 -11.53
N VAL A 205 9.71 -8.33 -12.26
CA VAL A 205 9.60 -8.48 -13.73
C VAL A 205 8.33 -9.24 -14.10
N GLY A 206 8.00 -10.31 -13.37
CA GLY A 206 6.79 -11.10 -13.59
C GLY A 206 5.48 -10.35 -13.29
N ILE A 207 5.47 -9.41 -12.34
CA ILE A 207 4.33 -8.55 -12.01
C ILE A 207 4.18 -7.48 -13.10
N LEU A 208 5.25 -6.72 -13.37
CA LEU A 208 5.26 -5.65 -14.35
C LEU A 208 4.93 -6.14 -15.77
N SER A 209 5.38 -7.34 -16.14
CA SER A 209 5.06 -7.94 -17.44
C SER A 209 3.56 -8.21 -17.60
N LYS A 210 2.88 -8.69 -16.55
CA LYS A 210 1.43 -8.94 -16.59
C LYS A 210 0.64 -7.63 -16.66
N ILE A 211 1.05 -6.64 -15.89
CA ILE A 211 0.45 -5.30 -15.94
C ILE A 211 0.62 -4.69 -17.33
N ALA A 212 1.82 -4.78 -17.91
CA ALA A 212 2.09 -4.26 -19.24
C ALA A 212 1.22 -4.92 -20.33
N LEU A 213 0.91 -6.22 -20.22
CA LEU A 213 -0.02 -6.90 -21.14
C LEU A 213 -1.46 -6.37 -21.04
N ALA A 214 -1.84 -5.87 -19.86
CA ALA A 214 -3.15 -5.27 -19.62
C ALA A 214 -3.18 -3.77 -19.95
N MET A 215 -2.06 -3.12 -20.29
CA MET A 215 -2.04 -1.72 -20.67
C MET A 215 -2.49 -1.52 -22.12
N THR A 216 -3.21 -0.43 -22.39
CA THR A 216 -3.63 -0.02 -23.75
C THR A 216 -2.92 1.27 -24.17
N PRO A 217 -1.82 1.20 -24.94
CA PRO A 217 -1.16 2.38 -25.50
C PRO A 217 -2.06 3.13 -26.50
N PRO A 218 -1.94 4.47 -26.61
CA PRO A 218 -1.12 5.38 -25.81
C PRO A 218 -1.82 5.87 -24.53
N TYR A 219 -2.92 5.23 -24.11
CA TYR A 219 -3.80 5.75 -23.06
C TYR A 219 -3.38 5.31 -21.66
N SER A 220 -2.93 4.07 -21.50
CA SER A 220 -2.46 3.54 -20.23
C SER A 220 -1.05 4.02 -19.92
N HIS A 221 -0.86 4.48 -18.69
CA HIS A 221 0.43 4.82 -18.12
C HIS A 221 0.61 4.05 -16.82
N MET A 222 1.86 3.78 -16.46
CA MET A 222 2.20 3.17 -15.18
C MET A 222 2.97 4.18 -14.33
N LEU A 223 2.49 4.40 -13.11
CA LEU A 223 3.17 5.20 -12.10
C LEU A 223 3.75 4.27 -11.04
N ILE A 224 5.08 4.19 -11.00
CA ILE A 224 5.81 3.47 -9.94
C ILE A 224 6.28 4.51 -8.94
N VAL A 225 5.82 4.40 -7.69
CA VAL A 225 6.20 5.28 -6.59
C VAL A 225 6.96 4.45 -5.56
N GLU A 226 8.28 4.58 -5.56
CA GLU A 226 9.19 3.82 -4.68
C GLU A 226 10.27 4.73 -4.07
N ASN A 227 10.96 4.20 -3.07
CA ASN A 227 12.18 4.81 -2.53
C ASN A 227 13.30 4.71 -3.57
N CYS A 228 13.65 5.82 -4.24
CA CYS A 228 14.88 5.87 -5.04
C CYS A 228 16.08 6.16 -4.11
N LEU A 229 16.89 5.14 -3.84
CA LEU A 229 18.11 5.28 -3.04
C LEU A 229 19.26 5.90 -3.87
N PRO A 230 20.05 6.83 -3.30
CA PRO A 230 21.24 7.34 -3.98
C PRO A 230 22.34 6.27 -4.01
N GLU A 231 23.13 6.27 -5.09
CA GLU A 231 24.24 5.32 -5.28
C GLU A 231 25.30 5.37 -4.16
N THR A 232 25.49 6.55 -3.57
CA THR A 232 26.43 6.76 -2.46
C THR A 232 25.81 7.62 -1.38
N GLN A 233 26.30 7.46 -0.14
CA GLN A 233 25.86 8.25 1.02
C GLN A 233 24.34 8.17 1.27
N CYS A 234 23.76 6.98 1.06
CA CYS A 234 22.35 6.72 1.38
C CYS A 234 22.07 6.98 2.87
N PRO A 235 21.11 7.85 3.22
CA PRO A 235 20.70 8.04 4.59
C PRO A 235 20.18 6.73 5.18
N THR A 236 20.64 6.36 6.38
CA THR A 236 20.28 5.09 7.04
C THR A 236 18.77 4.87 7.09
N ARG A 237 18.00 5.91 7.46
CA ARG A 237 16.53 5.80 7.49
C ARG A 237 15.90 5.46 6.13
N LYS A 238 16.50 5.87 5.01
CA LYS A 238 15.99 5.50 3.68
C LYS A 238 16.34 4.05 3.36
N ALA A 239 17.56 3.61 3.69
CA ALA A 239 18.00 2.24 3.49
C ALA A 239 17.27 1.25 4.40
N ASP A 240 16.92 1.63 5.63
CA ASP A 240 16.17 0.78 6.58
C ASP A 240 14.71 0.56 6.16
N MET A 241 14.20 1.39 5.24
CA MET A 241 12.82 1.37 4.76
C MET A 241 12.69 0.88 3.32
N ASP A 242 13.79 0.37 2.75
CA ASP A 242 13.85 -0.29 1.44
C ASP A 242 14.03 -1.79 1.68
#